data_AF-A0AAE8ZUN9-F1
#
_entry.id   AF-A0AAE8ZUN9-F1
#
_cell.length_a   1.000
_cell.length_b   1.000
_cell.length_c   1.000
_cell.angle_alpha   90.00
_cell.angle_beta   90.00
_cell.angle_gamma   90.00
#
_symmetry.space_group_name_H-M   'P 1'
#
loop_
_entity.id
_entity.type
_entity.pdbx_description
1 polymer ?
#
loop_
_entity_poly.entity_id
_entity_poly.type
_entity_poly.pdbx_seq_one_letter_code
_entity_poly.pdbx_strand_id
1 'polypeptide(L)'
;MLANSTIDMDTGAVTGDPTVYSSNFQSFQTIASQVPNLLLNLLNIFIVVKGGLAGRITVGLSIVAVCVITTMAFIYVETHTWLTGFFILTIATIIILNGANGVYQNSIFGLAGELPFKYTNAVIIGNNLCGTFVTLLSMSTKAVTRNILDRAFAYFLIALITLVFCFISFLILKKQRFYQFYSTRAERQRAKNEESADNKGKMATYVATFKEAFPMLLNVFLVFFVTLSVFPGVMMYVKDEKKGGTYDFPLPKNYFMDVTTFLQFNVFAFIGSIVAGRKQWPAPNKLWIPVYLRLLYIPFFAFCNYLPETRTWPVLFESTWLFVIVAASMSFGSGYFSGLAMMYTSKTVDPSRAQVAGMMAGFSLISGIVSGLIFTMVIKIFVTA
;
A
#
# COMPACT_ATOMS: atom_id res chain seq x y z
N MET A 1 -25.07 -3.92 6.35
CA MET A 1 -24.70 -5.19 5.66
C MET A 1 -24.99 -6.44 6.49
N LEU A 2 -25.27 -6.31 7.79
CA LEU A 2 -25.49 -7.42 8.71
C LEU A 2 -26.99 -7.59 9.03
N ALA A 3 -27.86 -7.45 8.02
CA ALA A 3 -29.31 -7.36 8.24
C ALA A 3 -29.92 -8.56 9.00
N ASN A 4 -29.28 -9.73 8.95
CA ASN A 4 -29.67 -10.96 9.65
C ASN A 4 -28.66 -11.39 10.72
N SER A 5 -27.74 -10.51 11.11
CA SER A 5 -26.68 -10.88 12.03
C SER A 5 -26.41 -9.80 13.07
N THR A 6 -26.55 -10.17 14.33
CA THR A 6 -26.24 -9.34 15.49
C THR A 6 -24.74 -9.42 15.79
N ILE A 7 -24.09 -8.27 15.95
CA ILE A 7 -22.72 -8.25 16.47
C ILE A 7 -22.84 -8.16 17.99
N ASP A 8 -22.41 -9.22 18.67
CA ASP A 8 -22.13 -9.17 20.10
C ASP A 8 -21.08 -8.07 20.33
N MET A 9 -21.48 -7.01 21.03
CA MET A 9 -20.63 -5.82 21.22
C MET A 9 -19.50 -6.05 22.24
N ASP A 10 -19.55 -7.13 23.03
CA ASP A 10 -18.54 -7.49 24.00
C ASP A 10 -17.51 -8.47 23.42
N THR A 11 -17.94 -9.39 22.55
CA THR A 11 -17.04 -10.39 21.94
C THR A 11 -16.68 -10.10 20.48
N GLY A 12 -17.40 -9.20 19.81
CA GLY A 12 -17.31 -8.97 18.37
C GLY A 12 -17.88 -10.13 17.54
N ALA A 13 -18.52 -11.11 18.17
CA ALA A 13 -19.08 -12.28 17.50
C ALA A 13 -20.32 -11.91 16.70
N VAL A 14 -20.33 -12.26 15.42
CA VAL A 14 -21.47 -12.08 14.52
C VAL A 14 -22.38 -13.31 14.66
N THR A 15 -23.56 -13.14 15.27
CA THR A 15 -24.58 -14.20 15.44
C THR A 15 -25.68 -14.03 14.40
N GLY A 16 -25.96 -15.08 13.61
CA GLY A 16 -26.95 -15.09 12.53
C GLY A 16 -26.35 -15.47 11.17
N ASP A 17 -27.18 -15.81 10.19
CA ASP A 17 -26.70 -16.23 8.86
C ASP A 17 -26.15 -15.04 8.08
N PRO A 18 -24.84 -15.03 7.76
CA PRO A 18 -24.24 -13.93 7.00
C PRO A 18 -24.87 -13.87 5.61
N THR A 19 -25.35 -12.68 5.23
CA THR A 19 -25.81 -12.44 3.86
C THR A 19 -24.68 -12.69 2.86
N VAL A 20 -25.01 -13.07 1.62
CA VAL A 20 -24.04 -13.26 0.51
C VAL A 20 -23.13 -12.02 0.34
N TYR A 21 -23.67 -10.83 0.59
CA TYR A 21 -22.91 -9.57 0.58
C TYR A 21 -21.86 -9.51 1.68
N SER A 22 -22.23 -9.84 2.92
CA SER A 22 -21.30 -9.79 4.06
C SER A 22 -20.20 -10.85 3.99
N SER A 23 -20.52 -12.07 3.55
CA SER A 23 -19.54 -13.17 3.47
C SER A 23 -18.48 -12.93 2.39
N ASN A 24 -18.85 -12.25 1.30
CA ASN A 24 -17.95 -11.96 0.19
C ASN A 24 -17.42 -10.51 0.19
N PHE A 25 -17.82 -9.68 1.16
CA PHE A 25 -17.50 -8.24 1.16
C PHE A 25 -16.00 -7.98 1.06
N GLN A 26 -15.17 -8.71 1.80
CA GLN A 26 -13.72 -8.53 1.80
C GLN A 26 -13.10 -8.85 0.42
N SER A 27 -13.61 -9.88 -0.27
CA SER A 27 -13.19 -10.24 -1.63
C SER A 27 -13.60 -9.14 -2.62
N PHE A 28 -14.86 -8.70 -2.57
CA PHE A 28 -15.35 -7.61 -3.42
C PHE A 28 -14.58 -6.31 -3.17
N GLN A 29 -14.36 -5.93 -1.90
CA GLN A 29 -13.58 -4.76 -1.52
C GLN A 29 -12.15 -4.83 -2.03
N THR A 30 -11.50 -6.01 -1.97
CA THR A 30 -10.12 -6.19 -2.47
C THR A 30 -10.06 -5.98 -3.99
N ILE A 31 -10.99 -6.56 -4.74
CA ILE A 31 -11.05 -6.38 -6.20
C ILE A 31 -11.39 -4.93 -6.55
N ALA A 32 -12.40 -4.37 -5.90
CA ALA A 32 -12.88 -3.00 -6.08
C ALA A 32 -11.83 -1.94 -5.70
N SER A 33 -10.88 -2.27 -4.82
CA SER A 33 -9.77 -1.37 -4.50
C SER A 33 -8.60 -1.53 -5.47
N GLN A 34 -8.15 -2.75 -5.71
CA GLN A 34 -6.89 -2.96 -6.42
C GLN A 34 -7.00 -2.81 -7.94
N VAL A 35 -8.10 -3.24 -8.55
CA VAL A 35 -8.27 -3.16 -10.02
C VAL A 35 -8.35 -1.72 -10.50
N PRO A 36 -9.21 -0.84 -9.95
CA PRO A 36 -9.28 0.55 -10.40
C PRO A 36 -7.99 1.32 -10.12
N ASN A 37 -7.36 1.05 -8.97
CA ASN A 37 -6.08 1.65 -8.61
C ASN A 37 -5.01 1.31 -9.64
N LEU A 38 -4.78 0.03 -9.94
CA LEU A 38 -3.78 -0.41 -10.91
C LEU A 38 -4.05 0.15 -12.32
N LEU A 39 -5.30 0.08 -12.78
CA LEU A 39 -5.69 0.55 -14.12
C LEU A 39 -5.49 2.06 -14.27
N LEU A 40 -6.04 2.87 -13.35
CA LEU A 40 -5.90 4.32 -13.44
C LEU A 40 -4.47 4.79 -13.17
N ASN A 41 -3.71 4.07 -12.34
CA ASN A 41 -2.28 4.34 -12.17
C ASN A 41 -1.50 4.12 -13.49
N LEU A 42 -1.78 3.04 -14.22
CA LEU A 42 -1.20 2.78 -15.54
C LEU A 42 -1.60 3.85 -16.56
N LEU A 43 -2.90 4.12 -16.69
CA LEU A 43 -3.41 5.11 -17.64
C LEU A 43 -2.85 6.51 -17.35
N ASN A 44 -2.65 6.86 -16.08
CA ASN A 44 -2.11 8.16 -15.68
C ASN A 44 -0.69 8.42 -16.22
N ILE A 45 0.11 7.38 -16.49
CA ILE A 45 1.44 7.50 -17.11
C ILE A 45 1.36 8.11 -18.51
N PHE A 46 0.36 7.70 -19.30
CA PHE A 46 0.25 8.06 -20.71
C PHE A 46 -0.65 9.28 -20.94
N ILE A 47 -1.60 9.55 -20.05
CA ILE A 47 -2.53 10.66 -20.21
C ILE A 47 -1.85 11.96 -19.78
N VAL A 48 -1.88 12.98 -20.65
CA VAL A 48 -1.44 14.36 -20.33
C VAL A 48 -2.67 15.23 -20.10
N VAL A 49 -3.03 15.49 -18.83
CA VAL A 49 -4.17 16.34 -18.45
C VAL A 49 -3.76 17.81 -18.29
N LYS A 50 -4.63 18.72 -18.72
CA LYS A 50 -4.52 20.18 -18.49
C LYS A 50 -4.40 20.47 -16.99
N GLY A 51 -3.35 21.20 -16.57
CA GLY A 51 -3.05 21.47 -15.15
C GLY A 51 -1.90 20.64 -14.56
N GLY A 52 -1.24 19.79 -15.36
CA GLY A 52 -0.04 19.06 -14.97
C GLY A 52 -0.28 18.04 -13.86
N LEU A 53 0.78 17.55 -13.22
CA LEU A 53 0.67 16.60 -12.10
C LEU A 53 0.01 17.24 -10.88
N ALA A 54 0.26 18.52 -10.63
CA ALA A 54 -0.31 19.22 -9.49
C ALA A 54 -1.84 19.32 -9.57
N GLY A 55 -2.41 19.55 -10.76
CA GLY A 55 -3.86 19.53 -10.96
C GLY A 55 -4.47 18.15 -10.66
N ARG A 56 -3.81 17.08 -11.11
CA ARG A 56 -4.25 15.69 -10.86
C ARG A 56 -4.25 15.35 -9.36
N ILE A 57 -3.22 15.78 -8.64
CA ILE A 57 -3.12 15.61 -7.18
C ILE A 57 -4.27 16.34 -6.48
N THR A 58 -4.53 17.60 -6.82
CA THR A 58 -5.64 18.38 -6.24
C THR A 58 -6.99 17.71 -6.51
N VAL A 59 -7.26 17.31 -7.76
CA VAL A 59 -8.52 16.64 -8.12
C VAL A 59 -8.66 15.29 -7.41
N GLY A 60 -7.60 14.49 -7.37
CA GLY A 60 -7.60 13.19 -6.67
C GLY A 60 -7.92 13.34 -5.19
N LEU A 61 -7.29 14.30 -4.50
CA LEU A 61 -7.58 14.58 -3.08
C LEU A 61 -9.03 15.04 -2.87
N SER A 62 -9.56 15.90 -3.74
CA SER A 62 -10.96 16.34 -3.66
C SER A 62 -11.95 15.19 -3.83
N ILE A 63 -11.70 14.28 -4.79
CA ILE A 63 -12.56 13.10 -4.99
C ILE A 63 -12.52 12.20 -3.76
N VAL A 64 -11.34 11.91 -3.22
CA VAL A 64 -11.19 11.09 -2.02
C VAL A 64 -11.92 11.72 -0.82
N ALA A 65 -11.82 13.04 -0.64
CA ALA A 65 -12.53 13.75 0.41
C ALA A 65 -14.06 13.62 0.29
N VAL A 66 -14.60 13.78 -0.92
CA VAL A 66 -16.05 13.59 -1.18
C VAL A 66 -16.46 12.15 -0.85
N CYS A 67 -15.72 11.14 -1.29
CA CYS A 67 -16.01 9.74 -0.97
C CYS A 67 -16.00 9.46 0.54
N VAL A 68 -15.04 10.03 1.29
CA VAL A 68 -14.97 9.91 2.75
C VAL A 68 -16.18 10.57 3.42
N ILE A 69 -16.56 11.78 3.00
CA ILE A 69 -17.74 12.49 3.53
C ILE A 69 -19.02 11.71 3.23
N THR A 70 -19.17 11.19 2.01
CA THR A 70 -20.32 10.34 1.66
C THR A 70 -20.37 9.11 2.56
N THR A 71 -19.25 8.40 2.73
CA THR A 71 -19.21 7.20 3.59
C THR A 71 -19.55 7.54 5.04
N MET A 72 -19.05 8.68 5.54
CA MET A 72 -19.33 9.17 6.89
C MET A 72 -20.81 9.52 7.10
N ALA A 73 -21.48 10.11 6.10
CA ALA A 73 -22.90 10.44 6.17
C ALA A 73 -23.80 9.21 6.32
N PHE A 74 -23.39 8.06 5.77
CA PHE A 74 -24.16 6.82 5.86
C PHE A 74 -23.90 5.99 7.13
N ILE A 75 -23.00 6.41 8.04
CA ILE A 75 -22.66 5.61 9.25
C ILE A 75 -23.87 5.41 10.16
N TYR A 76 -24.65 6.48 10.39
CA TYR A 76 -25.79 6.46 11.31
C TYR A 76 -27.14 6.30 10.59
N VAL A 77 -27.13 6.04 9.28
CA VAL A 77 -28.35 5.84 8.50
C VAL A 77 -28.74 4.37 8.53
N GLU A 78 -29.98 4.08 8.93
CA GLU A 78 -30.51 2.72 8.87
C GLU A 78 -30.64 2.23 7.42
N THR A 79 -29.97 1.13 7.09
CA THR A 79 -29.88 0.60 5.70
C THR A 79 -30.61 -0.73 5.51
N HIS A 80 -31.38 -1.17 6.49
CA HIS A 80 -32.05 -2.48 6.49
C HIS A 80 -33.05 -2.64 5.33
N THR A 81 -33.72 -1.57 4.93
CA THR A 81 -34.76 -1.57 3.88
C THR A 81 -34.21 -1.66 2.45
N TRP A 82 -32.94 -1.34 2.23
CA TRP A 82 -32.35 -1.22 0.89
C TRP A 82 -30.90 -1.74 0.84
N LEU A 83 -30.66 -2.87 1.50
CA LEU A 83 -29.34 -3.49 1.69
C LEU A 83 -28.53 -3.63 0.40
N THR A 84 -29.17 -4.10 -0.69
CA THR A 84 -28.54 -4.26 -2.01
C THR A 84 -28.08 -2.90 -2.57
N GLY A 85 -28.91 -1.87 -2.45
CA GLY A 85 -28.59 -0.52 -2.89
C GLY A 85 -27.40 0.07 -2.11
N PHE A 86 -27.40 -0.09 -0.79
CA PHE A 86 -26.29 0.33 0.06
C PHE A 86 -24.98 -0.41 -0.27
N PHE A 87 -25.04 -1.71 -0.56
CA PHE A 87 -23.88 -2.50 -0.98
C PHE A 87 -23.29 -1.98 -2.29
N ILE A 88 -24.13 -1.80 -3.32
CA ILE A 88 -23.69 -1.27 -4.63
C ILE A 88 -23.07 0.13 -4.47
N LEU A 89 -23.71 1.00 -3.69
CA LEU A 89 -23.21 2.35 -3.40
C LEU A 89 -21.85 2.32 -2.70
N THR A 90 -21.68 1.43 -1.72
CA THR A 90 -20.43 1.25 -0.98
C THR A 90 -19.31 0.80 -1.92
N ILE A 91 -19.55 -0.23 -2.73
CA ILE A 91 -18.57 -0.75 -3.69
C ILE A 91 -18.24 0.31 -4.76
N ALA A 92 -19.22 1.04 -5.27
CA ALA A 92 -19.00 2.13 -6.22
C ALA A 92 -18.11 3.23 -5.61
N THR A 93 -18.36 3.60 -4.35
CA THR A 93 -17.54 4.58 -3.62
C THR A 93 -16.10 4.08 -3.45
N ILE A 94 -15.91 2.79 -3.13
CA ILE A 94 -14.58 2.16 -3.02
C ILE A 94 -13.84 2.19 -4.37
N ILE A 95 -14.52 1.91 -5.48
CA ILE A 95 -13.95 1.95 -6.84
C ILE A 95 -13.48 3.36 -7.18
N ILE A 96 -14.33 4.37 -6.97
CA ILE A 96 -14.01 5.77 -7.27
C ILE A 96 -12.85 6.24 -6.39
N LEU A 97 -12.90 5.95 -5.10
CA LEU A 97 -11.85 6.31 -4.14
C LEU A 97 -10.50 5.72 -4.54
N ASN A 98 -10.45 4.43 -4.88
CA ASN A 98 -9.19 3.77 -5.23
C ASN A 98 -8.68 4.13 -6.63
N GLY A 99 -9.58 4.40 -7.58
CA GLY A 99 -9.20 4.99 -8.85
C GLY A 99 -8.54 6.36 -8.67
N ALA A 100 -9.17 7.25 -7.90
CA ALA A 100 -8.61 8.56 -7.57
C ALA A 100 -7.27 8.43 -6.81
N ASN A 101 -7.16 7.48 -5.89
CA ASN A 101 -5.92 7.17 -5.19
C ASN A 101 -4.81 6.70 -6.15
N GLY A 102 -5.13 5.88 -7.16
CA GLY A 102 -4.16 5.45 -8.16
C GLY A 102 -3.58 6.61 -8.97
N VAL A 103 -4.44 7.56 -9.40
CA VAL A 103 -4.01 8.79 -10.07
C VAL A 103 -3.19 9.68 -9.14
N TYR A 104 -3.64 9.87 -7.90
CA TYR A 104 -2.95 10.68 -6.88
C TYR A 104 -1.56 10.12 -6.59
N GLN A 105 -1.46 8.84 -6.24
CA GLN A 105 -0.22 8.18 -5.86
C GLN A 105 0.80 8.19 -7.01
N ASN A 106 0.35 7.87 -8.24
CA ASN A 106 1.20 7.94 -9.42
C ASN A 106 1.74 9.35 -9.67
N SER A 107 0.87 10.36 -9.53
CA SER A 107 1.24 11.77 -9.76
C SER A 107 2.19 12.30 -8.67
N ILE A 108 2.02 11.88 -7.41
CA ILE A 108 2.95 12.22 -6.32
C ILE A 108 4.35 11.67 -6.61
N PHE A 109 4.46 10.41 -7.05
CA PHE A 109 5.77 9.84 -7.39
C PHE A 109 6.40 10.49 -8.63
N GLY A 110 5.59 10.88 -9.62
CA GLY A 110 6.06 11.68 -10.75
C GLY A 110 6.63 13.02 -10.31
N LEU A 111 5.90 13.76 -9.46
CA LEU A 111 6.32 15.06 -8.93
C LEU A 111 7.57 14.91 -8.04
N ALA A 112 7.60 13.90 -7.18
CA ALA A 112 8.76 13.63 -6.33
C ALA A 112 10.00 13.19 -7.12
N GLY A 113 9.82 12.64 -8.32
CA GLY A 113 10.91 12.29 -9.24
C GLY A 113 11.62 13.49 -9.86
N GLU A 114 10.95 14.65 -9.94
CA GLU A 114 11.57 15.91 -10.42
C GLU A 114 12.40 16.60 -9.34
N LEU A 115 12.08 16.32 -8.07
CA LEU A 115 12.77 16.87 -6.91
C LEU A 115 14.05 16.06 -6.63
N PRO A 116 14.98 16.59 -5.80
CA PRO A 116 16.10 15.80 -5.34
C PRO A 116 15.65 14.47 -4.73
N PHE A 117 16.39 13.40 -5.02
CA PHE A 117 16.04 12.02 -4.67
C PHE A 117 15.55 11.79 -3.22
N LYS A 118 16.01 12.58 -2.25
CA LYS A 118 15.56 12.48 -0.85
C LYS A 118 14.03 12.65 -0.71
N TYR A 119 13.40 13.44 -1.59
CA TYR A 119 11.96 13.69 -1.58
C TYR A 119 11.15 12.50 -2.10
N THR A 120 11.68 11.69 -3.02
CA THR A 120 11.04 10.44 -3.43
C THR A 120 10.94 9.47 -2.25
N ASN A 121 12.01 9.36 -1.45
CA ASN A 121 11.97 8.56 -0.22
C ASN A 121 11.08 9.17 0.87
N ALA A 122 10.94 10.49 0.94
CA ALA A 122 10.02 11.12 1.88
C ALA A 122 8.57 10.67 1.68
N VAL A 123 8.15 10.43 0.43
CA VAL A 123 6.84 9.83 0.12
C VAL A 123 6.72 8.41 0.70
N ILE A 124 7.77 7.59 0.57
CA ILE A 124 7.80 6.22 1.12
C ILE A 124 7.80 6.23 2.66
N ILE A 125 8.55 7.14 3.28
CA ILE A 125 8.53 7.35 4.73
C ILE A 125 7.09 7.69 5.18
N GLY A 126 6.41 8.59 4.47
CA GLY A 126 5.02 8.94 4.77
C GLY A 126 4.06 7.75 4.65
N ASN A 127 4.21 6.92 3.62
CA ASN A 127 3.40 5.72 3.44
C ASN A 127 3.58 4.71 4.60
N ASN A 128 4.81 4.44 5.00
CA ASN A 128 5.10 3.50 6.10
C ASN A 128 4.75 4.09 7.49
N LEU A 129 4.86 5.42 7.66
CA LEU A 129 4.36 6.12 8.84
C LEU A 129 2.83 5.98 8.96
N CYS A 130 2.10 6.12 7.85
CA CYS A 130 0.65 5.98 7.83
C CYS A 130 0.21 4.59 8.35
N GLY A 131 0.87 3.52 7.92
CA GLY A 131 0.57 2.17 8.43
C GLY A 131 0.80 2.01 9.93
N THR A 132 1.86 2.63 10.46
CA THR A 132 2.12 2.67 11.92
C THR A 132 1.03 3.45 12.65
N PHE A 133 0.69 4.63 12.13
CA PHE A 133 -0.35 5.50 12.69
C PHE A 133 -1.72 4.81 12.71
N VAL A 134 -2.13 4.16 11.61
CA VAL A 134 -3.41 3.43 11.54
C VAL A 134 -3.44 2.25 12.51
N THR A 135 -2.33 1.53 12.68
CA THR A 135 -2.25 0.41 13.63
C THR A 135 -2.43 0.91 15.07
N LEU A 136 -1.69 1.97 15.46
CA LEU A 136 -1.81 2.57 16.79
C LEU A 136 -3.19 3.17 17.03
N LEU A 137 -3.76 3.83 16.02
CA LEU A 137 -5.12 4.35 16.08
C LEU A 137 -6.09 3.20 16.32
N SER A 138 -5.95 2.09 15.58
CA SER A 138 -6.87 0.97 15.72
C SER A 138 -6.85 0.34 17.11
N MET A 139 -5.65 0.16 17.68
CA MET A 139 -5.50 -0.32 19.06
C MET A 139 -6.12 0.67 20.07
N SER A 140 -5.89 1.97 19.87
CA SER A 140 -6.41 3.02 20.75
C SER A 140 -7.93 3.12 20.71
N THR A 141 -8.54 3.07 19.52
CA THR A 141 -10.00 3.16 19.38
C THR A 141 -10.69 1.93 19.96
N LYS A 142 -10.09 0.74 19.83
CA LYS A 142 -10.57 -0.48 20.51
C LYS A 142 -10.56 -0.32 22.04
N ALA A 143 -9.58 0.40 22.60
CA ALA A 143 -9.48 0.62 24.05
C ALA A 143 -10.49 1.66 24.57
N VAL A 144 -10.86 2.66 23.76
CA VAL A 144 -11.73 3.78 24.17
C VAL A 144 -13.22 3.45 24.06
N THR A 145 -13.65 2.80 22.98
CA THR A 145 -15.08 2.52 22.76
C THR A 145 -15.32 1.12 22.21
N ARG A 146 -16.33 0.45 22.77
CA ARG A 146 -16.79 -0.88 22.33
C ARG A 146 -17.75 -0.77 21.14
N ASN A 147 -18.45 0.35 21.00
CA ASN A 147 -19.42 0.56 19.93
C ASN A 147 -18.73 0.65 18.55
N ILE A 148 -19.14 -0.19 17.61
CA ILE A 148 -18.54 -0.30 16.27
C ILE A 148 -18.83 0.95 15.42
N LEU A 149 -20.00 1.56 15.58
CA LEU A 149 -20.37 2.77 14.84
C LEU A 149 -19.51 3.96 15.25
N ASP A 150 -19.27 4.13 16.56
CA ASP A 150 -18.43 5.21 17.07
C ASP A 150 -16.96 5.02 16.69
N ARG A 151 -16.48 3.76 16.66
CA ARG A 151 -15.15 3.45 16.10
C ARG A 151 -15.06 3.85 14.63
N ALA A 152 -16.03 3.44 13.81
CA ALA A 152 -16.08 3.76 12.39
C ALA A 152 -16.10 5.28 12.16
N PHE A 153 -16.95 6.00 12.88
CA PHE A 153 -17.04 7.45 12.83
C PHE A 153 -15.70 8.12 13.17
N ALA A 154 -15.04 7.69 14.25
CA ALA A 154 -13.73 8.20 14.63
C ALA A 154 -12.67 7.99 13.52
N TYR A 155 -12.63 6.82 12.88
CA TYR A 155 -11.71 6.57 11.77
C TYR A 155 -11.96 7.49 10.57
N PHE A 156 -13.22 7.64 10.14
CA PHE A 156 -13.55 8.50 9.00
C PHE A 156 -13.31 9.98 9.31
N LEU A 157 -13.58 10.42 10.55
CA LEU A 157 -13.29 11.78 10.99
C LEU A 157 -11.77 12.07 10.97
N ILE A 158 -10.96 11.18 11.53
CA ILE A 158 -9.50 11.32 11.53
C ILE A 158 -8.95 11.29 10.10
N ALA A 159 -9.49 10.43 9.23
CA ALA A 159 -9.12 10.38 7.82
C ALA A 159 -9.46 11.70 7.10
N LEU A 160 -10.63 12.28 7.36
CA LEU A 160 -11.05 13.56 6.79
C LEU A 160 -10.15 14.72 7.25
N ILE A 161 -9.85 14.79 8.55
CA ILE A 161 -8.92 15.78 9.12
C ILE A 161 -7.55 15.65 8.45
N THR A 162 -7.04 14.41 8.33
CA THR A 162 -5.76 14.14 7.67
C THR A 162 -5.76 14.56 6.20
N LEU A 163 -6.85 14.32 5.47
CA LEU A 163 -7.01 14.78 4.08
C LEU A 163 -6.98 16.30 3.96
N VAL A 164 -7.65 17.01 4.86
CA VAL A 164 -7.62 18.48 4.88
C VAL A 164 -6.20 18.99 5.13
N PHE A 165 -5.47 18.41 6.09
CA PHE A 165 -4.07 18.73 6.32
C PHE A 165 -3.19 18.44 5.10
N CYS A 166 -3.39 17.30 4.42
CA CYS A 166 -2.69 16.96 3.19
C CYS A 166 -2.97 17.98 2.07
N PHE A 167 -4.22 18.40 1.91
CA PHE A 167 -4.63 19.38 0.92
C PHE A 167 -3.97 20.74 1.16
N ILE A 168 -4.04 21.25 2.40
CA ILE A 168 -3.40 22.51 2.79
C ILE A 168 -1.89 22.43 2.60
N SER A 169 -1.26 21.32 3.03
CA SER A 169 0.18 21.10 2.88
C SER A 169 0.61 21.12 1.40
N PHE A 170 -0.20 20.55 0.51
CA PHE A 170 0.06 20.57 -0.93
C PHE A 170 -0.07 21.97 -1.52
N LEU A 171 -1.06 22.75 -1.10
CA LEU A 171 -1.19 24.16 -1.51
C LEU A 171 0.01 25.00 -1.05
N ILE A 172 0.50 24.77 0.17
CA ILE A 172 1.71 25.41 0.69
C ILE A 172 2.93 25.00 -0.15
N LEU A 173 3.09 23.72 -0.47
CA LEU A 173 4.20 23.21 -1.30
C LEU A 173 4.27 23.95 -2.64
N LYS A 174 3.13 24.14 -3.33
CA LYS A 174 3.08 24.86 -4.61
C LYS A 174 3.56 26.32 -4.53
N LYS A 175 3.44 26.94 -3.35
CA LYS A 175 3.90 28.33 -3.10
C LYS A 175 5.37 28.41 -2.73
N GLN A 176 6.03 27.29 -2.41
CA GLN A 176 7.44 27.30 -2.03
C GLN A 176 8.34 27.62 -3.23
N ARG A 177 9.29 28.55 -3.05
CA ARG A 177 10.28 28.92 -4.08
C ARG A 177 11.10 27.72 -4.57
N PHE A 178 11.44 26.82 -3.64
CA PHE A 178 12.16 25.59 -3.96
C PHE A 178 11.38 24.70 -4.94
N TYR A 179 10.10 24.46 -4.66
CA TYR A 179 9.24 23.67 -5.54
C TYR A 179 9.10 24.33 -6.92
N GLN A 180 8.85 25.64 -6.95
CA GLN A 180 8.72 26.40 -8.20
C GLN A 180 9.99 26.32 -9.06
N PHE A 181 11.17 26.40 -8.43
CA PHE A 181 12.44 26.27 -9.15
C PHE A 181 12.58 24.92 -9.89
N TYR A 182 12.34 23.79 -9.19
CA TYR A 182 12.45 22.47 -9.80
C TYR A 182 11.33 22.20 -10.82
N SER A 183 10.09 22.57 -10.49
CA SER A 183 8.92 22.40 -11.36
C SER A 183 9.09 23.19 -12.67
N THR A 184 9.43 24.48 -12.61
CA THR A 184 9.62 25.31 -13.81
C THR A 184 10.81 24.83 -14.64
N ARG A 185 11.90 24.38 -14.00
CA ARG A 185 13.04 23.79 -14.73
C ARG A 185 12.63 22.51 -15.47
N ALA A 186 11.86 21.63 -14.82
CA ALA A 186 11.37 20.40 -15.43
C ALA A 186 10.40 20.70 -16.59
N GLU A 187 9.47 21.64 -16.41
CA GLU A 187 8.55 22.09 -17.46
C GLU A 187 9.27 22.67 -18.67
N ARG A 188 10.27 23.53 -18.47
CA ARG A 188 11.08 24.10 -19.58
C ARG A 188 11.82 23.02 -20.37
N GLN A 189 12.35 22.01 -19.67
CA GLN A 189 13.05 20.92 -20.34
C GLN A 189 12.08 20.05 -21.16
N ARG A 190 10.85 19.86 -20.68
CA ARG A 190 9.81 19.14 -21.42
C ARG A 190 9.30 19.89 -22.63
N ALA A 191 9.01 21.18 -22.48
CA ALA A 191 8.53 22.00 -23.59
C ALA A 191 9.49 21.93 -24.79
N LYS A 192 10.81 22.05 -24.54
CA LYS A 192 11.85 21.88 -25.57
C LYS A 192 11.82 20.51 -26.25
N ASN A 193 11.66 19.45 -25.46
CA ASN A 193 11.60 18.08 -25.99
C ASN A 193 10.29 17.80 -26.74
N GLU A 194 9.18 18.42 -26.34
CA GLU A 194 7.86 18.26 -26.98
C GLU A 194 7.73 19.04 -28.29
N GLU A 195 8.30 20.25 -28.39
CA GLU A 195 8.34 21.03 -29.64
C GLU A 195 9.13 20.30 -30.75
N SER A 196 10.06 19.43 -30.35
CA SER A 196 10.94 18.71 -31.26
C SER A 196 10.42 17.31 -31.65
N ALA A 197 9.32 16.83 -31.05
CA ALA A 197 8.93 15.42 -31.13
C ALA A 197 7.48 15.21 -31.63
N ASP A 198 7.34 14.51 -32.76
CA ASP A 198 6.06 13.95 -33.23
C ASP A 198 5.57 12.82 -32.28
N ASN A 199 4.32 12.38 -32.44
CA ASN A 199 3.67 11.36 -31.60
C ASN A 199 4.47 10.04 -31.53
N LYS A 200 5.13 9.65 -32.63
CA LYS A 200 6.09 8.52 -32.64
C LYS A 200 7.30 8.76 -31.73
N GLY A 201 7.82 9.99 -31.70
CA GLY A 201 8.92 10.41 -30.83
C GLY A 201 8.55 10.41 -29.34
N LYS A 202 7.31 10.78 -29.01
CA LYS A 202 6.79 10.69 -27.63
C LYS A 202 6.75 9.24 -27.15
N MET A 203 6.16 8.32 -27.93
CA MET A 203 6.11 6.90 -27.57
C MET A 203 7.52 6.29 -27.46
N ALA A 204 8.43 6.62 -28.39
CA ALA A 204 9.82 6.20 -28.31
C ALA A 204 10.50 6.66 -27.00
N THR A 205 10.18 7.87 -26.52
CA THR A 205 10.69 8.40 -25.26
C THR A 205 10.17 7.61 -24.05
N TYR A 206 8.89 7.25 -24.02
CA TYR A 206 8.33 6.39 -22.96
C TYR A 206 9.02 5.01 -22.96
N VAL A 207 9.16 4.39 -24.13
CA VAL A 207 9.82 3.08 -24.25
C VAL A 207 11.29 3.15 -23.84
N ALA A 208 12.02 4.19 -24.23
CA ALA A 208 13.40 4.40 -23.82
C ALA A 208 13.52 4.59 -22.31
N THR A 209 12.65 5.41 -21.71
CA THR A 209 12.58 5.60 -20.25
C THR A 209 12.33 4.28 -19.54
N PHE A 210 11.37 3.49 -20.04
CA PHE A 210 11.06 2.18 -19.47
C PHE A 210 12.26 1.23 -19.54
N LYS A 211 12.90 1.10 -20.71
CA LYS A 211 14.06 0.21 -20.90
C LYS A 211 15.23 0.56 -19.97
N GLU A 212 15.50 1.84 -19.80
CA GLU A 212 16.59 2.33 -18.95
C GLU A 212 16.27 2.19 -17.46
N ALA A 213 15.03 2.48 -17.06
CA ALA A 213 14.58 2.33 -15.67
C ALA A 213 14.28 0.87 -15.27
N PHE A 214 14.12 -0.04 -16.25
CA PHE A 214 13.60 -1.40 -16.05
C PHE A 214 14.26 -2.18 -14.92
N PRO A 215 15.60 -2.20 -14.76
CA PRO A 215 16.23 -2.92 -13.65
C PRO A 215 15.81 -2.40 -12.27
N MET A 216 15.62 -1.07 -12.13
CA MET A 216 15.16 -0.48 -10.88
C MET A 216 13.66 -0.69 -10.68
N LEU A 217 12.86 -0.61 -11.75
CA LEU A 217 11.43 -0.94 -11.70
C LEU A 217 11.24 -2.39 -11.23
N LEU A 218 12.01 -3.34 -11.75
CA LEU A 218 11.94 -4.73 -11.31
C LEU A 218 12.31 -4.89 -9.83
N ASN A 219 13.28 -4.11 -9.32
CA ASN A 219 13.58 -4.09 -7.89
C ASN A 219 12.41 -3.54 -7.06
N VAL A 220 11.76 -2.46 -7.50
CA VAL A 220 10.55 -1.92 -6.85
C VAL A 220 9.47 -3.00 -6.81
N PHE A 221 9.16 -3.58 -7.97
CA PHE A 221 8.18 -4.67 -8.09
C PHE A 221 8.48 -5.81 -7.12
N LEU A 222 9.71 -6.34 -7.11
CA LEU A 222 10.08 -7.49 -6.29
C LEU A 222 10.01 -7.20 -4.79
N VAL A 223 10.38 -6.00 -4.34
CA VAL A 223 10.26 -5.64 -2.92
C VAL A 223 8.80 -5.72 -2.48
N PHE A 224 7.88 -5.13 -3.23
CA PHE A 224 6.45 -5.14 -2.88
C PHE A 224 5.79 -6.50 -3.15
N PHE A 225 6.16 -7.19 -4.22
CA PHE A 225 5.70 -8.55 -4.51
C PHE A 225 5.98 -9.48 -3.33
N VAL A 226 7.26 -9.62 -2.95
CA VAL A 226 7.63 -10.50 -1.83
C VAL A 226 6.91 -10.08 -0.54
N THR A 227 6.92 -8.79 -0.23
CA THR A 227 6.29 -8.29 0.99
C THR A 227 4.81 -8.64 1.03
N LEU A 228 4.06 -8.37 -0.05
CA LEU A 228 2.61 -8.57 -0.08
C LEU A 228 2.20 -10.02 -0.39
N SER A 229 3.13 -10.88 -0.81
CA SER A 229 2.93 -12.33 -0.85
C SER A 229 2.87 -12.97 0.53
N VAL A 230 3.50 -12.37 1.55
CA VAL A 230 3.56 -12.95 2.89
C VAL A 230 2.88 -12.09 3.95
N PHE A 231 3.03 -10.77 3.88
CA PHE A 231 2.41 -9.81 4.79
C PHE A 231 1.15 -9.17 4.17
N PRO A 232 0.01 -9.10 4.89
CA PRO A 232 -0.26 -9.81 6.14
C PRO A 232 -0.73 -11.26 5.91
N GLY A 233 -1.09 -11.64 4.68
CA GLY A 233 -1.96 -12.78 4.39
C GLY A 233 -1.41 -14.18 4.73
N VAL A 234 -0.10 -14.36 4.83
CA VAL A 234 0.52 -15.60 5.37
C VAL A 234 0.81 -15.41 6.85
N MET A 235 1.50 -14.32 7.20
CA MET A 235 1.99 -14.04 8.55
C MET A 235 0.89 -13.99 9.61
N MET A 236 -0.31 -13.50 9.28
CA MET A 236 -1.41 -13.38 10.25
C MET A 236 -1.99 -14.74 10.67
N TYR A 237 -1.75 -15.80 9.89
CA TYR A 237 -2.21 -17.16 10.21
C TYR A 237 -1.08 -18.08 10.68
N VAL A 238 0.11 -17.52 10.93
CA VAL A 238 1.15 -18.22 11.67
C VAL A 238 0.75 -18.24 13.14
N LYS A 239 0.77 -19.43 13.74
CA LYS A 239 0.44 -19.63 15.16
C LYS A 239 1.66 -20.03 15.95
N ASP A 240 1.67 -19.68 17.23
CA ASP A 240 2.63 -20.23 18.18
C ASP A 240 2.30 -21.69 18.49
N GLU A 241 1.03 -21.99 18.78
CA GLU A 241 0.62 -23.36 19.06
C GLU A 241 0.71 -24.27 17.82
N LYS A 242 1.33 -25.43 17.98
CA LYS A 242 1.26 -26.52 16.99
C LYS A 242 -0.15 -27.12 16.98
N LYS A 243 -0.46 -27.93 15.96
CA LYS A 243 -1.74 -28.66 15.88
C LYS A 243 -1.95 -29.50 17.16
N GLY A 244 -2.97 -29.17 17.95
CA GLY A 244 -3.25 -29.80 19.25
C GLY A 244 -2.30 -29.45 20.39
N GLY A 245 -1.40 -28.48 20.21
CA GLY A 245 -0.43 -28.03 21.21
C GLY A 245 -0.94 -26.90 22.11
N THR A 246 -0.14 -26.55 23.11
CA THR A 246 -0.36 -25.39 23.99
C THR A 246 0.35 -24.16 23.47
N TYR A 247 -0.24 -22.99 23.74
CA TYR A 247 0.39 -21.70 23.48
C TYR A 247 1.41 -21.38 24.58
N ASP A 248 2.64 -21.00 24.21
CA ASP A 248 3.77 -20.79 25.12
C ASP A 248 4.51 -19.45 24.87
N PHE A 249 3.97 -18.58 24.01
CA PHE A 249 4.59 -17.29 23.74
C PHE A 249 4.31 -16.24 24.84
N PRO A 250 5.25 -15.35 25.20
CA PRO A 250 5.08 -14.40 26.30
C PRO A 250 3.96 -13.35 26.12
N LEU A 251 3.53 -13.09 24.88
CA LEU A 251 2.40 -12.18 24.63
C LEU A 251 1.07 -12.90 24.85
N PRO A 252 -0.01 -12.23 25.28
CA PRO A 252 -1.33 -12.86 25.28
C PRO A 252 -1.76 -13.22 23.85
N LYS A 253 -2.38 -14.38 23.67
CA LYS A 253 -2.79 -14.94 22.37
C LYS A 253 -3.56 -13.95 21.49
N ASN A 254 -4.47 -13.17 22.09
CA ASN A 254 -5.30 -12.19 21.37
C ASN A 254 -4.49 -11.02 20.78
N TYR A 255 -3.29 -10.75 21.28
CA TYR A 255 -2.41 -9.69 20.80
C TYR A 255 -1.24 -10.20 19.96
N PHE A 256 -1.05 -11.53 19.88
CA PHE A 256 0.06 -12.12 19.14
C PHE A 256 0.12 -11.58 17.70
N MET A 257 -0.96 -11.76 16.93
CA MET A 257 -1.07 -11.29 15.55
C MET A 257 -0.88 -9.77 15.42
N ASP A 258 -1.55 -9.01 16.29
CA ASP A 258 -1.51 -7.54 16.27
C ASP A 258 -0.08 -7.03 16.48
N VAL A 259 0.70 -7.66 17.38
CA VAL A 259 2.05 -7.23 17.73
C VAL A 259 3.10 -7.79 16.75
N THR A 260 3.14 -9.12 16.56
CA THR A 260 4.24 -9.78 15.82
C THR A 260 4.10 -9.61 14.31
N THR A 261 2.90 -9.34 13.81
CA THR A 261 2.64 -9.16 12.38
C THR A 261 2.40 -7.70 12.06
N PHE A 262 1.34 -7.07 12.57
CA PHE A 262 0.96 -5.72 12.13
C PHE A 262 1.85 -4.62 12.72
N LEU A 263 1.97 -4.52 14.04
CA LEU A 263 2.75 -3.48 14.69
C LEU A 263 4.23 -3.58 14.31
N GLN A 264 4.79 -4.79 14.42
CA GLN A 264 6.16 -5.06 14.02
C GLN A 264 6.41 -4.67 12.56
N PHE A 265 5.55 -5.10 11.63
CA PHE A 265 5.77 -4.78 10.22
C PHE A 265 5.81 -3.27 9.97
N ASN A 266 4.81 -2.56 10.49
CA ASN A 266 4.67 -1.13 10.25
C ASN A 266 5.83 -0.33 10.88
N VAL A 267 6.22 -0.65 12.12
CA VAL A 267 7.32 0.04 12.82
C VAL A 267 8.66 -0.22 12.13
N PHE A 268 8.99 -1.48 11.83
CA PHE A 268 10.28 -1.80 11.21
C PHE A 268 10.37 -1.30 9.76
N ALA A 269 9.27 -1.33 8.99
CA ALA A 269 9.23 -0.74 7.66
C ALA A 269 9.43 0.79 7.71
N PHE A 270 8.79 1.47 8.67
CA PHE A 270 8.99 2.90 8.87
C PHE A 270 10.45 3.25 9.22
N ILE A 271 11.04 2.52 10.18
CA ILE A 271 12.46 2.67 10.54
C ILE A 271 13.35 2.41 9.32
N GLY A 272 13.09 1.33 8.56
CA GLY A 272 13.82 1.00 7.35
C GLY A 272 13.84 2.16 6.34
N SER A 273 12.69 2.78 6.08
CA SER A 273 12.63 3.92 5.14
C SER A 273 13.35 5.17 5.63
N ILE A 274 13.36 5.42 6.95
CA ILE A 274 14.18 6.49 7.54
C ILE A 274 15.67 6.21 7.32
N VAL A 275 16.11 4.97 7.58
CA VAL A 275 17.51 4.58 7.41
C VAL A 275 17.91 4.67 5.94
N ALA A 276 17.05 4.33 4.98
CA ALA A 276 17.32 4.49 3.54
C ALA A 276 17.57 5.95 3.15
N GLY A 277 16.85 6.90 3.77
CA GLY A 277 17.04 8.32 3.53
C GLY A 277 18.36 8.87 4.08
N ARG A 278 18.93 8.23 5.12
CA ARG A 278 20.19 8.64 5.76
C ARG A 278 21.41 7.92 5.18
N LYS A 279 21.31 6.61 4.97
CA LYS A 279 22.40 5.75 4.51
C LYS A 279 21.94 4.96 3.29
N GLN A 280 22.56 5.24 2.16
CA GLN A 280 22.17 4.71 0.86
C GLN A 280 23.11 3.59 0.42
N TRP A 281 22.86 2.39 0.93
CA TRP A 281 23.68 1.21 0.65
C TRP A 281 22.79 -0.02 0.50
N PRO A 282 22.97 -0.88 -0.52
CA PRO A 282 24.04 -0.88 -1.50
C PRO A 282 23.83 0.16 -2.62
N ALA A 283 24.86 0.37 -3.43
CA ALA A 283 24.78 1.23 -4.61
C ALA A 283 23.74 0.70 -5.63
N PRO A 284 23.22 1.55 -6.54
CA PRO A 284 22.15 1.16 -7.48
C PRO A 284 22.44 -0.12 -8.28
N ASN A 285 23.66 -0.31 -8.74
CA ASN A 285 24.08 -1.50 -9.49
C ASN A 285 24.12 -2.80 -8.67
N LYS A 286 24.10 -2.72 -7.35
CA LYS A 286 24.14 -3.86 -6.42
C LYS A 286 22.84 -4.04 -5.65
N LEU A 287 21.86 -3.14 -5.81
CA LEU A 287 20.57 -3.20 -5.08
C LEU A 287 19.77 -4.47 -5.39
N TRP A 288 19.89 -5.00 -6.59
CA TRP A 288 19.19 -6.22 -6.97
C TRP A 288 19.58 -7.42 -6.10
N ILE A 289 20.82 -7.50 -5.60
CA ILE A 289 21.29 -8.64 -4.79
C ILE A 289 20.42 -8.83 -3.54
N PRO A 290 20.34 -7.86 -2.60
CA PRO A 290 19.50 -8.04 -1.43
C PRO A 290 18.01 -8.09 -1.77
N VAL A 291 17.56 -7.44 -2.85
CA VAL A 291 16.14 -7.48 -3.28
C VAL A 291 15.73 -8.87 -3.74
N TYR A 292 16.55 -9.54 -4.53
CA TYR A 292 16.27 -10.89 -5.02
C TYR A 292 16.40 -11.93 -3.91
N LEU A 293 17.34 -11.75 -2.98
CA LEU A 293 17.43 -12.59 -1.78
C LEU A 293 16.14 -12.53 -0.93
N ARG A 294 15.34 -11.46 -1.03
CA ARG A 294 14.03 -11.41 -0.36
C ARG A 294 13.10 -12.53 -0.81
N LEU A 295 13.25 -13.07 -2.03
CA LEU A 295 12.43 -14.18 -2.51
C LEU A 295 12.48 -15.40 -1.57
N LEU A 296 13.57 -15.57 -0.80
CA LEU A 296 13.71 -16.63 0.20
C LEU A 296 12.75 -16.47 1.39
N TYR A 297 12.19 -15.28 1.64
CA TYR A 297 11.17 -15.08 2.65
C TYR A 297 9.88 -15.84 2.33
N ILE A 298 9.53 -16.00 1.04
CA ILE A 298 8.31 -16.69 0.62
C ILE A 298 8.29 -18.15 1.11
N PRO A 299 9.25 -19.02 0.75
CA PRO A 299 9.27 -20.38 1.25
C PRO A 299 9.47 -20.42 2.76
N PHE A 300 10.29 -19.53 3.35
CA PHE A 300 10.46 -19.47 4.80
C PHE A 300 9.10 -19.32 5.53
N PHE A 301 8.30 -18.31 5.18
CA PHE A 301 7.01 -18.09 5.84
C PHE A 301 5.95 -19.15 5.48
N ALA A 302 6.01 -19.73 4.29
CA ALA A 302 5.14 -20.87 3.92
C ALA A 302 5.42 -22.11 4.79
N PHE A 303 6.68 -22.33 5.18
CA PHE A 303 7.11 -23.45 6.01
C PHE A 303 7.23 -23.13 7.51
N CYS A 304 6.93 -21.89 7.94
CA CYS A 304 6.58 -21.60 9.34
C CYS A 304 5.30 -22.35 9.73
N ASN A 305 4.88 -22.24 11.00
CA ASN A 305 3.62 -22.79 11.51
C ASN A 305 2.36 -22.05 11.00
N TYR A 306 2.29 -21.85 9.68
CA TYR A 306 1.19 -21.28 8.91
C TYR A 306 0.09 -22.31 8.70
N LEU A 307 -1.17 -21.95 9.01
CA LEU A 307 -2.36 -22.80 8.86
C LEU A 307 -2.20 -24.23 9.42
N PRO A 308 -1.81 -24.41 10.70
CA PRO A 308 -1.52 -25.74 11.27
C PRO A 308 -2.66 -26.75 11.16
N GLU A 309 -3.91 -26.28 11.16
CA GLU A 309 -5.08 -27.17 11.11
C GLU A 309 -5.31 -27.82 9.74
N THR A 310 -5.07 -27.05 8.66
CA THR A 310 -5.45 -27.40 7.29
C THR A 310 -4.25 -27.67 6.38
N ARG A 311 -3.03 -27.44 6.84
CA ARG A 311 -1.81 -27.71 6.05
C ARG A 311 -1.58 -29.21 5.86
N THR A 312 -1.02 -29.58 4.72
CA THR A 312 -0.62 -30.94 4.34
C THR A 312 0.90 -31.10 4.41
N TRP A 313 1.64 -30.04 4.06
CA TRP A 313 3.10 -30.00 4.11
C TRP A 313 3.64 -29.89 5.54
N PRO A 314 4.81 -30.46 5.86
CA PRO A 314 5.40 -30.36 7.20
C PRO A 314 5.80 -28.92 7.55
N VAL A 315 5.76 -28.58 8.84
CA VAL A 315 6.35 -27.34 9.36
C VAL A 315 7.87 -27.55 9.45
N LEU A 316 8.66 -26.76 8.73
CA LEU A 316 10.12 -26.85 8.78
C LEU A 316 10.71 -25.87 9.80
N PHE A 317 10.04 -24.73 10.02
CA PHE A 317 10.46 -23.70 10.96
C PHE A 317 9.45 -23.59 12.10
N GLU A 318 9.70 -24.35 13.17
CA GLU A 318 8.79 -24.45 14.30
C GLU A 318 8.95 -23.32 15.33
N SER A 319 10.09 -22.63 15.33
CA SER A 319 10.39 -21.61 16.33
C SER A 319 9.62 -20.31 16.07
N THR A 320 8.74 -19.94 17.00
CA THR A 320 8.02 -18.66 16.99
C THR A 320 8.98 -17.47 17.04
N TRP A 321 10.07 -17.55 17.82
CA TRP A 321 11.10 -16.51 17.86
C TRP A 321 11.80 -16.33 16.52
N LEU A 322 12.09 -17.43 15.81
CA LEU A 322 12.67 -17.37 14.47
C LEU A 322 11.71 -16.66 13.50
N PHE A 323 10.40 -16.98 13.55
CA PHE A 323 9.38 -16.25 12.80
C PHE A 323 9.42 -14.74 13.10
N VAL A 324 9.44 -14.35 14.37
CA VAL A 324 9.45 -12.93 14.80
C VAL A 324 10.69 -12.20 14.26
N ILE A 325 11.88 -12.79 14.39
CA ILE A 325 13.15 -12.18 13.94
C ILE A 325 13.17 -12.00 12.42
N VAL A 326 12.78 -13.06 11.68
CA VAL A 326 12.79 -13.03 10.21
C VAL A 326 11.68 -12.12 9.67
N ALA A 327 10.54 -12.03 10.35
CA ALA A 327 9.51 -11.03 10.08
C ALA A 327 10.06 -9.61 10.25
N ALA A 328 10.75 -9.31 11.36
CA ALA A 328 11.33 -7.99 11.59
C ALA A 328 12.37 -7.62 10.51
N SER A 329 13.23 -8.56 10.09
CA SER A 329 14.22 -8.32 9.03
C SER A 329 13.55 -8.07 7.66
N MET A 330 12.49 -8.82 7.35
CA MET A 330 11.71 -8.64 6.12
C MET A 330 11.04 -7.27 6.08
N SER A 331 10.42 -6.85 7.19
CA SER A 331 9.76 -5.56 7.37
C SER A 331 10.72 -4.40 7.24
N PHE A 332 11.85 -4.45 7.95
CA PHE A 332 12.91 -3.44 7.82
C PHE A 332 13.41 -3.34 6.38
N GLY A 333 13.73 -4.49 5.75
CA GLY A 333 14.15 -4.52 4.36
C GLY A 333 13.08 -4.00 3.40
N SER A 334 11.79 -4.18 3.71
CA SER A 334 10.69 -3.69 2.87
C SER A 334 10.74 -2.17 2.80
N GLY A 335 10.83 -1.50 3.94
CA GLY A 335 10.93 -0.04 4.00
C GLY A 335 12.26 0.49 3.46
N TYR A 336 13.37 -0.21 3.75
CA TYR A 336 14.70 0.22 3.35
C TYR A 336 14.93 0.10 1.84
N PHE A 337 14.71 -1.10 1.27
CA PHE A 337 14.97 -1.36 -0.15
C PHE A 337 13.92 -0.71 -1.07
N SER A 338 12.65 -0.58 -0.64
CA SER A 338 11.68 0.22 -1.41
C SER A 338 12.10 1.68 -1.49
N GLY A 339 12.56 2.26 -0.38
CA GLY A 339 13.12 3.62 -0.34
C GLY A 339 14.28 3.80 -1.31
N LEU A 340 15.27 2.90 -1.28
CA LEU A 340 16.41 2.93 -2.21
C LEU A 340 15.97 2.76 -3.68
N ALA A 341 15.15 1.76 -3.98
CA ALA A 341 14.71 1.46 -5.34
C ALA A 341 13.94 2.63 -5.96
N MET A 342 13.06 3.26 -5.19
CA MET A 342 12.29 4.43 -5.62
C MET A 342 13.21 5.63 -5.87
N MET A 343 14.17 5.91 -4.97
CA MET A 343 15.14 6.98 -5.17
C MET A 343 16.05 6.76 -6.38
N TYR A 344 16.47 5.52 -6.62
CA TYR A 344 17.39 5.20 -7.69
C TYR A 344 16.71 5.22 -9.06
N THR A 345 15.43 4.83 -9.16
CA THR A 345 14.69 4.85 -10.43
C THR A 345 14.70 6.24 -11.10
N SER A 346 14.42 7.30 -10.36
CA SER A 346 14.44 8.67 -10.93
C SER A 346 15.85 9.19 -11.24
N LYS A 347 16.90 8.56 -10.70
CA LYS A 347 18.31 8.90 -10.98
C LYS A 347 18.92 8.13 -12.15
N THR A 348 18.37 6.97 -12.48
CA THR A 348 18.90 6.14 -13.56
C THR A 348 18.54 6.67 -14.94
N VAL A 349 17.67 7.67 -15.02
CA VAL A 349 17.25 8.31 -16.27
C VAL A 349 17.67 9.78 -16.30
N ASP A 350 17.70 10.35 -17.51
CA ASP A 350 17.90 11.79 -17.70
C ASP A 350 16.86 12.62 -16.91
N PRO A 351 17.25 13.77 -16.30
CA PRO A 351 16.33 14.62 -15.55
C PRO A 351 15.05 15.03 -16.28
N SER A 352 15.07 15.14 -17.62
CA SER A 352 13.87 15.41 -18.43
C SER A 352 12.82 14.28 -18.35
N ARG A 353 13.27 13.05 -18.12
CA ARG A 353 12.47 11.82 -18.04
C ARG A 353 12.20 11.36 -16.60
N ALA A 354 12.77 12.03 -15.60
CA ALA A 354 12.69 11.64 -14.19
C ALA A 354 11.26 11.59 -13.63
N GLN A 355 10.36 12.46 -14.09
CA GLN A 355 8.93 12.37 -13.76
C GLN A 355 8.31 11.08 -14.28
N VAL A 356 8.51 10.76 -15.56
CA VAL A 356 7.94 9.57 -16.19
C VAL A 356 8.49 8.32 -15.50
N ALA A 357 9.79 8.29 -15.20
CA ALA A 357 10.41 7.21 -14.43
C ALA A 357 9.82 7.10 -13.01
N GLY A 358 9.55 8.22 -12.33
CA GLY A 358 8.87 8.23 -11.04
C GLY A 358 7.45 7.67 -11.11
N MET A 359 6.69 8.04 -12.14
CA MET A 359 5.34 7.50 -12.39
C MET A 359 5.41 5.99 -12.72
N MET A 360 6.36 5.55 -13.53
CA MET A 360 6.59 4.13 -13.81
C MET A 360 6.97 3.34 -12.54
N ALA A 361 7.76 3.94 -11.64
CA ALA A 361 8.10 3.36 -10.34
C ALA A 361 6.84 3.21 -9.47
N GLY A 362 5.99 4.23 -9.44
CA GLY A 362 4.68 4.19 -8.78
C GLY A 362 3.79 3.06 -9.32
N PHE A 363 3.74 2.87 -10.64
CA PHE A 363 3.00 1.75 -11.25
C PHE A 363 3.60 0.38 -10.91
N SER A 364 4.94 0.27 -10.96
CA SER A 364 5.66 -0.95 -10.63
C SER A 364 5.44 -1.37 -9.18
N LEU A 365 5.38 -0.40 -8.27
CA LEU A 365 5.01 -0.61 -6.86
C LEU A 365 3.62 -1.23 -6.74
N ILE A 366 2.60 -0.65 -7.37
CA ILE A 366 1.21 -1.16 -7.28
C ILE A 366 1.09 -2.52 -7.96
N SER A 367 1.76 -2.71 -9.09
CA SER A 367 1.83 -4.02 -9.75
C SER A 367 2.41 -5.08 -8.81
N GLY A 368 3.48 -4.76 -8.08
CA GLY A 368 4.06 -5.64 -7.05
C GLY A 368 3.07 -5.97 -5.94
N ILE A 369 2.33 -4.98 -5.43
CA ILE A 369 1.26 -5.20 -4.44
C ILE A 369 0.21 -6.17 -4.96
N VAL A 370 -0.36 -5.91 -6.14
CA VAL A 370 -1.44 -6.73 -6.72
C VAL A 370 -0.96 -8.17 -6.98
N SER A 371 0.20 -8.32 -7.62
CA SER A 371 0.79 -9.64 -7.87
C SER A 371 1.11 -10.37 -6.57
N GLY A 372 1.61 -9.68 -5.54
CA GLY A 372 1.89 -10.26 -4.23
C GLY A 372 0.64 -10.79 -3.54
N LEU A 373 -0.44 -10.00 -3.53
CA LEU A 373 -1.73 -10.41 -2.96
C LEU A 373 -2.33 -11.64 -3.68
N ILE A 374 -2.24 -11.69 -5.01
CA ILE A 374 -2.65 -12.88 -5.78
C ILE A 374 -1.78 -14.09 -5.40
N PHE A 375 -0.47 -13.90 -5.30
CA PHE A 375 0.47 -14.96 -4.98
C PHE A 375 0.32 -15.51 -3.56
N THR A 376 -0.22 -14.72 -2.61
CA THR A 376 -0.63 -15.22 -1.30
C THR A 376 -1.60 -16.41 -1.43
N MET A 377 -2.53 -16.37 -2.39
CA MET A 377 -3.45 -17.47 -2.64
C MET A 377 -2.73 -18.71 -3.16
N VAL A 378 -1.70 -18.53 -3.99
CA VAL A 378 -0.86 -19.62 -4.50
C VAL A 378 -0.12 -20.30 -3.34
N ILE A 379 0.45 -19.52 -2.41
CA ILE A 379 1.10 -20.06 -1.20
C ILE A 379 0.10 -20.86 -0.37
N LYS A 380 -1.10 -20.30 -0.14
CA LYS A 380 -2.16 -21.00 0.60
C LYS A 380 -2.50 -22.34 -0.05
N ILE A 381 -2.80 -22.34 -1.35
CA ILE A 381 -3.13 -23.56 -2.11
C ILE A 381 -1.99 -24.57 -2.00
N PHE A 382 -0.74 -24.15 -2.19
CA PHE A 382 0.42 -25.03 -2.10
C PHE A 382 0.57 -25.68 -0.73
N VAL A 383 0.37 -24.94 0.37
CA VAL A 383 0.53 -25.47 1.74
C VAL A 383 -0.63 -26.37 2.17
N THR A 384 -1.82 -26.20 1.59
CA THR A 384 -3.03 -26.97 1.96
C THR A 384 -3.42 -28.06 0.95
N ALA A 385 -2.73 -28.16 -0.18
CA ALA A 385 -2.91 -29.22 -1.17
C ALA A 385 -2.15 -30.47 -0.75
#